data_AF-A0A939FU93-F1
#
_entry.id   AF-A0A939FU93-F1
#
_cell.length_a   1.000
_cell.length_b   1.000
_cell.length_c   1.000
_cell.angle_alpha   90.00
_cell.angle_beta   90.00
_cell.angle_gamma   90.00
#
_symmetry.space_group_name_H-M   'P 1'
#
loop_
_entity.id
_entity.type
_entity.pdbx_description
1 polymer ?
#
loop_
_entity_poly.entity_id
_entity_poly.type
_entity_poly.pdbx_seq_one_letter_code
_entity_poly.pdbx_strand_id
1 'polypeptide(L)'
;MIMGHQLDVLAANALAKALYTDFDALPHRDRNLARFIFLDPATRNLLADWRTAARGAVAVLRLYAGRHPHDHRLTEMIGELSVHDEDFRR
;
A
#
# COMPACT_ATOMS: atom_id res chain seq x y z
N MET A 1 -10.87 6.55 5.62
CA MET A 1 -10.11 5.42 6.17
C MET A 1 -9.12 5.96 7.20
N ILE A 2 -8.73 5.16 8.17
CA ILE A 2 -7.66 5.45 9.12
C ILE A 2 -6.46 4.61 8.69
N MET A 3 -5.32 5.27 8.47
CA MET A 3 -4.06 4.62 8.14
C MET A 3 -3.12 4.66 9.33
N GLY A 4 -2.46 3.54 9.56
CA GLY A 4 -1.41 3.40 10.55
C GLY A 4 -0.02 3.56 9.94
N HIS A 5 0.93 2.96 10.63
CA HIS A 5 2.31 2.85 10.20
C HIS A 5 2.44 2.09 8.87
N GLN A 6 3.41 2.47 8.03
CA GLN A 6 3.70 1.81 6.73
C GLN A 6 2.50 1.68 5.78
N LEU A 7 1.48 2.56 5.92
CA LEU A 7 0.24 2.53 5.14
C LEU A 7 -0.68 1.34 5.45
N ASP A 8 -0.56 0.75 6.64
CA ASP A 8 -1.55 -0.22 7.13
C ASP A 8 -2.94 0.44 7.24
N VAL A 9 -3.98 -0.22 6.73
CA VAL A 9 -5.36 0.25 6.82
C VAL A 9 -5.97 -0.30 8.10
N LEU A 10 -6.13 0.58 9.10
CA LEU A 10 -6.64 0.21 10.42
C LEU A 10 -8.16 0.23 10.49
N ALA A 11 -8.79 1.08 9.67
CA ALA A 11 -10.24 1.13 9.53
C ALA A 11 -10.64 1.76 8.19
N ALA A 12 -11.70 1.25 7.58
CA ALA A 12 -12.31 1.83 6.38
C ALA A 12 -13.81 2.03 6.58
N ASN A 13 -14.32 3.21 6.25
CA ASN A 13 -15.76 3.44 6.22
C ASN A 13 -16.39 2.79 4.97
N ALA A 14 -17.72 2.70 4.92
CA ALA A 14 -18.43 2.05 3.82
C ALA A 14 -18.04 2.57 2.43
N LEU A 15 -17.86 3.89 2.30
CA LEU A 15 -17.48 4.50 1.02
C LEU A 15 -16.05 4.12 0.59
N ALA A 16 -15.10 4.09 1.53
CA ALA A 16 -13.75 3.62 1.24
C ALA A 16 -13.73 2.14 0.85
N LYS A 17 -14.56 1.30 1.50
CA LYS A 17 -14.68 -0.12 1.13
C LYS A 17 -15.26 -0.32 -0.26
N ALA A 18 -16.27 0.48 -0.61
CA ALA A 18 -16.90 0.44 -1.93
C ALA A 18 -15.96 0.95 -3.04
N LEU A 19 -15.11 1.93 -2.73
CA LEU A 19 -14.15 2.47 -3.70
C LEU A 19 -12.94 1.56 -3.88
N TYR A 20 -12.31 1.12 -2.78
CA TYR A 20 -11.06 0.38 -2.83
C TYR A 20 -11.30 -1.13 -2.79
N THR A 21 -11.58 -1.64 -1.59
CA THR A 21 -11.91 -3.03 -1.30
C THR A 21 -12.34 -3.13 0.17
N ASP A 22 -13.00 -4.23 0.55
CA ASP A 22 -13.28 -4.48 1.95
C ASP A 22 -12.02 -4.98 2.68
N PHE A 23 -11.17 -4.05 3.11
CA PHE A 23 -9.96 -4.35 3.87
C PHE A 23 -10.23 -5.18 5.14
N ASP A 24 -11.42 -5.10 5.73
CA ASP A 24 -11.75 -5.89 6.92
C ASP A 24 -11.95 -7.38 6.62
N ALA A 25 -12.22 -7.72 5.36
CA ALA A 25 -12.32 -9.10 4.88
C ALA A 25 -10.96 -9.71 4.49
N LEU A 26 -9.89 -8.89 4.38
CA LEU A 26 -8.56 -9.36 4.04
C LEU A 26 -7.79 -9.86 5.28
N PRO A 27 -6.82 -10.79 5.11
CA PRO A 27 -5.85 -11.12 6.16
C PRO A 27 -5.12 -9.85 6.63
N HIS A 28 -4.78 -9.77 7.92
CA HIS A 28 -4.14 -8.57 8.50
C HIS A 28 -2.91 -8.08 7.72
N ARG A 29 -2.10 -9.01 7.20
CA ARG A 29 -0.93 -8.69 6.38
C ARG A 29 -1.28 -7.90 5.10
N ASP A 30 -2.43 -8.19 4.51
CA ASP A 30 -2.85 -7.65 3.21
C ASP A 30 -3.67 -6.37 3.36
N ARG A 31 -3.99 -5.96 4.59
CA ARG A 31 -4.65 -4.68 4.91
C ARG A 31 -3.68 -3.51 4.80
N ASN A 32 -3.09 -3.32 3.63
CA ASN A 32 -2.08 -2.30 3.39
C ASN A 32 -2.34 -1.58 2.07
N LEU A 33 -2.36 -0.25 2.12
CA LEU A 33 -2.70 0.56 0.95
C LEU A 33 -1.60 0.49 -0.13
N ALA A 34 -0.32 0.32 0.23
CA ALA A 34 0.73 0.16 -0.78
C ALA A 34 0.56 -1.16 -1.54
N ARG A 35 0.26 -2.27 -0.84
CA ARG A 35 -0.07 -3.53 -1.51
C ARG A 35 -1.27 -3.38 -2.44
N PHE A 36 -2.32 -2.70 -2.00
CA PHE A 36 -3.47 -2.42 -2.86
C PHE A 36 -3.09 -1.59 -4.11
N ILE A 37 -2.26 -0.55 -3.96
CA ILE A 37 -1.85 0.32 -5.07
C ILE A 37 -1.04 -0.42 -6.14
N PHE A 38 -0.18 -1.36 -5.74
CA PHE A 38 0.81 -1.98 -6.63
C PHE A 38 0.49 -3.43 -7.03
N LEU A 39 -0.17 -4.20 -6.17
CA LEU A 39 -0.39 -5.64 -6.39
C LEU A 39 -1.79 -5.98 -6.88
N ASP A 40 -2.78 -5.11 -6.66
CA ASP A 40 -4.11 -5.30 -7.24
C ASP A 40 -4.15 -4.74 -8.68
N PRO A 41 -4.40 -5.58 -9.70
CA PRO A 41 -4.42 -5.15 -11.10
C PRO A 41 -5.50 -4.10 -11.41
N ALA A 42 -6.60 -4.06 -10.65
CA ALA A 42 -7.70 -3.13 -10.88
C ALA A 42 -7.32 -1.69 -10.50
N THR A 43 -6.34 -1.50 -9.63
CA THR A 43 -6.04 -0.20 -9.01
C THR A 43 -5.55 0.86 -10.00
N ARG A 44 -4.86 0.44 -11.07
CA ARG A 44 -4.41 1.34 -12.15
C ARG A 44 -5.57 2.00 -12.89
N ASN A 45 -6.70 1.30 -13.02
CA ASN A 45 -7.90 1.82 -13.68
C ASN A 45 -8.86 2.52 -12.70
N LEU A 46 -8.83 2.10 -11.43
CA LEU A 46 -9.67 2.65 -10.37
C LEU A 46 -9.23 4.06 -9.97
N LEU A 47 -7.92 4.29 -9.83
CA LEU A 47 -7.39 5.57 -9.36
C LEU A 47 -7.23 6.54 -10.53
N ALA A 48 -7.98 7.64 -10.48
CA ALA A 48 -7.95 8.69 -11.51
C ALA A 48 -6.53 9.20 -11.84
N ASP A 49 -5.66 9.31 -10.83
CA ASP A 49 -4.22 9.54 -11.00
C ASP A 49 -3.42 8.52 -10.17
N TRP A 50 -3.40 7.28 -10.67
CA TRP A 50 -2.63 6.19 -10.08
C TRP A 50 -1.15 6.56 -9.86
N ARG A 51 -0.52 7.29 -10.80
CA ARG A 51 0.90 7.64 -10.70
C ARG A 51 1.17 8.54 -9.50
N THR A 52 0.30 9.51 -9.23
CA THR A 52 0.42 10.38 -8.05
C THR A 52 0.21 9.61 -6.75
N ALA A 53 -0.78 8.71 -6.70
CA ALA A 53 -0.99 7.84 -5.55
C ALA A 53 0.22 6.92 -5.28
N ALA A 54 0.75 6.29 -6.33
CA ALA A 54 1.93 5.43 -6.27
C ALA A 54 3.18 6.17 -5.75
N ARG A 55 3.48 7.36 -6.29
CA ARG A 55 4.60 8.19 -5.79
C ARG A 55 4.42 8.57 -4.33
N GLY A 56 3.20 8.91 -3.91
CA GLY A 56 2.89 9.20 -2.51
C GLY A 56 3.14 8.01 -1.59
N ALA A 57 2.69 6.82 -1.99
CA ALA A 57 2.93 5.59 -1.24
C ALA A 57 4.43 5.28 -1.11
N VAL A 58 5.18 5.35 -2.21
CA VAL A 58 6.65 5.14 -2.21
C VAL A 58 7.36 6.15 -1.31
N ALA A 59 6.98 7.42 -1.34
CA ALA A 59 7.57 8.44 -0.48
C ALA A 59 7.37 8.13 1.02
N VAL A 60 6.17 7.68 1.40
CA VAL A 60 5.88 7.26 2.78
C VAL A 60 6.71 6.05 3.17
N LEU A 61 6.80 5.02 2.31
CA LEU A 61 7.61 3.84 2.59
C LEU A 61 9.10 4.17 2.75
N ARG A 62 9.64 5.05 1.90
CA ARG A 62 11.03 5.53 2.02
C ARG A 62 11.27 6.28 3.33
N LEU A 63 10.32 7.12 3.75
CA LEU A 63 10.40 7.83 5.02
C LEU A 63 10.44 6.85 6.21
N TYR A 64 9.58 5.83 6.21
CA TYR A 64 9.58 4.81 7.26
C TYR A 64 10.85 3.96 7.24
N ALA A 65 11.34 3.55 6.07
CA ALA A 65 12.56 2.76 5.94
C ALA A 65 13.78 3.52 6.48
N GLY A 66 13.86 4.83 6.24
CA GLY A 66 14.93 5.66 6.81
C GLY A 66 14.85 5.81 8.34
N ARG A 67 13.65 5.78 8.93
CA ARG A 67 13.45 5.89 10.38
C ARG A 67 13.61 4.55 11.12
N HIS A 68 13.31 3.44 10.45
CA HIS A 68 13.29 2.10 11.03
C HIS A 68 14.08 1.11 10.15
N PRO A 69 15.42 1.25 10.06
CA PRO A 69 16.23 0.47 9.12
C PRO A 69 16.29 -1.04 9.41
N HIS A 70 15.87 -1.47 10.60
CA HIS A 70 15.85 -2.87 11.03
C HIS A 70 14.43 -3.46 11.11
N ASP A 71 13.44 -2.77 10.55
CA ASP A 71 12.07 -3.29 10.50
C ASP A 71 11.95 -4.37 9.41
N HIS A 72 12.00 -5.63 9.83
CA HIS A 72 11.88 -6.79 8.94
C HIS A 72 10.57 -6.81 8.15
N ARG A 73 9.45 -6.40 8.76
CA ARG A 73 8.14 -6.41 8.08
C ARG A 73 8.11 -5.39 6.96
N LEU A 74 8.75 -4.23 7.16
CA LEU A 74 8.93 -3.24 6.10
C LEU A 74 9.78 -3.77 4.96
N THR A 75 10.93 -4.36 5.29
CA THR A 75 11.87 -4.89 4.31
C THR A 75 11.22 -5.98 3.46
N GLU A 76 10.48 -6.90 4.09
CA GLU A 76 9.73 -7.94 3.39
C GLU A 76 8.68 -7.34 2.44
N MET A 77 7.91 -6.35 2.89
CA MET A 77 6.91 -5.70 2.05
C MET A 77 7.55 -4.95 0.88
N ILE A 78 8.62 -4.19 1.10
CA ILE A 78 9.33 -3.51 0.02
C ILE A 78 9.90 -4.53 -0.98
N GLY A 79 10.45 -5.64 -0.50
CA GLY A 79 10.92 -6.74 -1.34
C GLY A 79 9.81 -7.34 -2.19
N GLU A 80 8.67 -7.65 -1.58
CA GLU A 80 7.46 -8.14 -2.27
C GLU A 80 7.02 -7.17 -3.38
N LEU A 81 6.86 -5.88 -3.07
CA LEU A 81 6.46 -4.86 -4.05
C LEU A 81 7.49 -4.72 -5.18
N SER A 82 8.79 -4.79 -4.86
CA SER A 82 9.86 -4.68 -5.85
C SER A 82 9.90 -5.87 -6.81
N VAL A 83 9.56 -7.07 -6.34
CA VAL A 83 9.51 -8.28 -7.16
C VAL A 83 8.29 -8.25 -8.09
N HIS A 84 7.13 -7.86 -7.57
CA HIS A 84 5.85 -8.03 -8.25
C HIS A 84 5.40 -6.85 -9.11
N ASP A 85 5.96 -5.65 -8.92
CA ASP A 85 5.56 -4.48 -9.71
C ASP A 85 6.77 -3.71 -10.27
N GLU A 86 6.82 -3.57 -11.60
CA GLU A 86 7.92 -2.89 -12.29
C GLU A 86 7.93 -1.38 -12.04
N ASP A 87 6.76 -0.75 -11.89
CA ASP A 87 6.66 0.69 -11.66
C ASP A 87 7.12 1.04 -10.24
N PHE A 88 6.89 0.16 -9.26
CA PHE A 88 7.44 0.29 -7.91
C PHE A 88 8.97 0.22 -7.88
N ARG A 89 9.56 -0.64 -8.73
CA ARG A 89 11.02 -0.86 -8.79
C ARG A 89 11.79 0.33 -9.38
N ARG A 90 11.13 1.18 -10.16
CA ARG A 90 11.74 2.34 -10.83
C ARG A 90 11.95 3.53 -9.90
#